data_AF-A0A399E2Y7-F1
#
_entry.id   AF-A0A399E2Y7-F1
#
_cell.length_a   1.000
_cell.length_b   1.000
_cell.length_c   1.000
_cell.angle_alpha   90.00
_cell.angle_beta   90.00
_cell.angle_gamma   90.00
#
_symmetry.space_group_name_H-M   'P 1'
#
loop_
_entity.id
_entity.type
_entity.pdbx_description
1 polymer ?
#
loop_
_entity_poly.entity_id
_entity_poly.type
_entity_poly.pdbx_seq_one_letter_code
_entity_poly.pdbx_strand_id
1 'polypeptide(L)'
;MDLVEASQLESQFATHLTRMVPEGSLVAAVSGGGDSVALLLLLTSTPRKVVVAHLDHSLRPESAQDARWVQALAERLGYAFESERLDVAKIAAERGENLEATARELRYGFLAKVAKKHRAQAILTAHTEDDQAETVLLQLVQGTGRGLGMRPKRGKVVRPLLELSRSTLRAYLQCKQQDWLEDVSNADTSLDRNFLRHEILPRLKARFPQTQTALARFAAISQLDDEALDPLAAGLLLRDRRWPCPAYRIAPLLQAPAGLRRRALRQILEHLRLRPEMGWVIQLERALQGEAFTLPEGWQVRRRDGTLFLIPPVIDTFPPWRGSRLPLPGDLIDLPKGLVRLVDFFTEHSVPPELKQAWPVRAVGNVVREVWNLWPESEDLEQMRSALEQARLALQNNEVPIGAVVVWDGEVLAEAHNQVEQQRNATAHAELLALQQALHKRHSKVLPGATVYVTLEPCPMCFGALVEAQVRRVVYAVENLKAGAVTVHRMKPPFEWEGGWLERESARLLRDFFTQKRAQP
;
A
#
# COMPACT_ATOMS: atom_id res chain seq x y z
N MET A 1 -7.07 44.16 4.74
CA MET A 1 -7.45 43.31 5.88
C MET A 1 -7.27 44.13 7.15
N ASP A 2 -8.27 44.16 8.02
CA ASP A 2 -8.23 44.94 9.27
C ASP A 2 -7.77 44.10 10.48
N LEU A 3 -7.65 44.73 11.66
CA LEU A 3 -7.21 44.06 12.90
C LEU A 3 -8.20 43.01 13.41
N VAL A 4 -9.50 43.17 13.14
CA VAL A 4 -10.54 42.23 13.57
C VAL A 4 -10.45 40.97 12.70
N GLU A 5 -10.34 41.14 11.39
CA GLU A 5 -10.10 40.06 10.43
C GLU A 5 -8.79 39.31 10.74
N ALA A 6 -7.72 40.03 11.11
CA ALA A 6 -6.46 39.42 11.52
C ALA A 6 -6.61 38.55 12.77
N SER A 7 -7.34 39.02 13.78
CA SER A 7 -7.60 38.27 15.02
C SER A 7 -8.50 37.05 14.76
N GLN A 8 -9.48 37.19 13.86
CA GLN A 8 -10.31 36.07 13.43
C GLN A 8 -9.49 34.99 12.72
N LEU A 9 -8.56 35.38 11.85
CA LEU A 9 -7.64 34.45 11.17
C LEU A 9 -6.75 33.70 12.18
N GLU A 10 -6.22 34.39 13.19
CA GLU A 10 -5.44 33.80 14.28
C GLU A 10 -6.24 32.74 15.05
N SER A 11 -7.48 33.07 15.43
CA SER A 11 -8.38 32.13 16.14
C SER A 11 -8.76 30.92 15.28
N GLN A 12 -9.05 31.12 13.99
CA GLN A 12 -9.32 30.05 13.04
C GLN A 12 -8.11 29.14 12.86
N PHE A 13 -6.91 29.73 12.71
CA PHE A 13 -5.66 28.99 12.61
C PHE A 13 -5.38 28.16 13.86
N ALA A 14 -5.52 28.74 15.05
CA ALA A 14 -5.32 28.03 16.32
C ALA A 14 -6.25 26.82 16.46
N THR A 15 -7.53 27.00 16.10
CA THR A 15 -8.54 25.94 16.10
C THR A 15 -8.21 24.85 15.07
N HIS A 16 -7.82 25.24 13.85
CA HIS A 16 -7.43 24.30 12.79
C HIS A 16 -6.19 23.50 13.18
N LEU A 17 -5.14 24.17 13.69
CA LEU A 17 -3.91 23.53 14.14
C LEU A 17 -4.18 22.52 15.27
N THR A 18 -5.03 22.87 16.23
CA THR A 18 -5.40 21.98 17.34
C THR A 18 -6.11 20.73 16.85
N ARG A 19 -6.99 20.83 15.82
CA ARG A 19 -7.61 19.65 15.20
C ARG A 19 -6.59 18.74 14.51
N MET A 20 -5.60 19.32 13.83
CA MET A 20 -4.58 18.53 13.11
C MET A 20 -3.54 17.89 14.04
N VAL A 21 -3.17 18.63 15.09
CA VAL A 21 -2.17 18.27 16.09
C VAL A 21 -2.74 18.67 17.45
N PRO A 22 -3.34 17.73 18.21
CA PRO A 22 -4.00 18.03 19.48
C PRO A 22 -3.04 18.54 20.55
N GLU A 23 -1.84 17.95 20.66
CA GLU A 23 -0.87 18.29 21.71
C GLU A 23 0.60 18.20 21.29
N GLY A 24 1.48 18.77 22.13
CA GLY A 24 2.93 18.64 22.05
C GLY A 24 3.68 19.81 21.39
N SER A 25 5.01 19.66 21.31
CA SER A 25 5.91 20.63 20.70
C SER A 25 5.92 20.53 19.18
N LEU A 26 6.22 21.66 18.53
CA LEU A 26 6.16 21.82 17.09
C LEU A 26 7.51 22.28 16.56
N VAL A 27 7.87 21.84 15.35
CA VAL A 27 8.94 22.44 14.55
C VAL A 27 8.31 23.24 13.44
N ALA A 28 8.64 24.52 13.29
CA ALA A 28 8.19 25.35 12.18
C ALA A 28 9.32 25.50 11.15
N ALA A 29 9.10 25.03 9.92
CA ALA A 29 10.03 25.21 8.82
C ALA A 29 9.90 26.64 8.27
N VAL A 30 10.90 27.48 8.50
CA VAL A 30 10.87 28.91 8.13
C VAL A 30 12.00 29.23 7.16
N SER A 31 11.66 29.60 5.92
CA SER A 31 12.63 30.01 4.90
C SER A 31 12.93 31.51 4.92
N GLY A 32 12.10 32.30 5.60
CA GLY A 32 12.14 33.77 5.57
C GLY A 32 11.20 34.40 4.53
N GLY A 33 10.63 33.59 3.64
CA GLY A 33 9.59 34.03 2.71
C GLY A 33 8.26 34.30 3.41
N GLY A 34 7.44 35.17 2.81
CA GLY A 34 6.17 35.65 3.37
C GLY A 34 5.27 34.54 3.95
N ASP A 35 5.03 33.46 3.22
CA ASP A 35 4.16 32.37 3.70
C ASP A 35 4.69 31.75 5.01
N SER A 36 6.01 31.56 5.10
CA SER A 36 6.68 30.98 6.27
C SER A 36 6.77 31.93 7.46
N VAL A 37 6.89 33.23 7.19
CA VAL A 37 6.84 34.29 8.21
C VAL A 37 5.41 34.41 8.74
N ALA A 38 4.39 34.37 7.87
CA ALA A 38 2.99 34.37 8.27
C ALA A 38 2.65 33.15 9.14
N LEU A 39 3.14 31.95 8.78
CA LEU A 39 3.02 30.77 9.63
C LEU A 39 3.60 31.02 11.04
N LEU A 40 4.78 31.62 11.11
CA LEU A 40 5.46 31.88 12.39
C LEU A 40 4.69 32.90 13.25
N LEU A 41 4.14 33.95 12.65
CA LEU A 41 3.32 34.93 13.35
C LEU A 41 2.00 34.31 13.83
N LEU A 42 1.32 33.54 12.98
CA LEU A 42 0.07 32.85 13.36
C LEU A 42 0.29 31.91 14.55
N LEU A 43 1.47 31.28 14.68
CA LEU A 43 1.80 30.44 15.83
C LEU A 43 1.85 31.19 17.15
N THR A 44 2.08 32.52 17.15
CA THR A 44 2.08 33.34 18.39
C THR A 44 0.72 33.40 19.06
N SER A 45 -0.37 33.17 18.30
CA SER A 45 -1.72 33.04 18.83
C SER A 45 -1.98 31.68 19.52
N THR A 46 -0.97 30.80 19.56
CA THR A 46 -1.09 29.45 20.12
C THR A 46 -0.15 29.29 21.30
N PRO A 47 -0.55 28.63 22.41
CA PRO A 47 0.30 28.45 23.59
C PRO A 47 1.37 27.34 23.39
N ARG A 48 1.76 27.06 22.14
CA ARG A 48 2.56 25.90 21.78
C ARG A 48 4.04 26.19 21.93
N LYS A 49 4.80 25.19 22.40
CA LYS A 49 6.26 25.23 22.31
C LYS A 49 6.70 24.99 20.87
N VAL A 50 7.21 26.02 20.22
CA VAL A 50 7.68 25.99 18.83
C VAL A 50 9.20 26.10 18.78
N VAL A 51 9.82 25.31 17.91
CA VAL A 51 11.21 25.45 17.49
C VAL A 51 11.23 25.84 16.02
N VAL A 52 11.82 26.99 15.71
CA VAL A 52 12.03 27.46 14.34
C VAL A 52 13.22 26.73 13.75
N ALA A 53 13.02 26.10 12.59
CA ALA A 53 14.05 25.39 11.86
C ALA A 53 14.25 26.02 10.49
N HIS A 54 15.47 26.50 10.23
CA HIS A 54 15.87 27.10 8.97
C HIS A 54 17.00 26.31 8.32
N LEU A 55 16.84 25.89 7.06
CA LEU A 55 17.90 25.27 6.30
C LEU A 55 18.46 26.27 5.29
N ASP A 56 19.73 26.61 5.44
CA ASP A 56 20.48 27.40 4.46
C ASP A 56 21.04 26.47 3.38
N HIS A 57 20.51 26.59 2.16
CA HIS A 57 20.90 25.79 1.01
C HIS A 57 22.21 26.26 0.32
N SER A 58 22.83 27.36 0.78
CA SER A 58 24.05 27.97 0.24
C SER A 58 24.02 28.28 -1.26
N LEU A 59 22.84 28.41 -1.85
CA LEU A 59 22.66 28.67 -3.28
C LEU A 59 23.06 30.11 -3.67
N ARG A 60 23.15 31.02 -2.70
CA ARG A 60 23.49 32.43 -2.91
C ARG A 60 24.49 32.92 -1.85
N PRO A 61 25.35 33.90 -2.16
CA PRO A 61 26.23 34.54 -1.18
C PRO A 61 25.48 35.17 0.00
N GLU A 62 24.26 35.67 -0.25
CA GLU A 62 23.42 36.37 0.75
C GLU A 62 22.63 35.44 1.66
N SER A 63 22.64 34.12 1.41
CA SER A 63 21.91 33.13 2.21
C SER A 63 22.24 33.16 3.72
N ALA A 64 23.48 33.53 4.07
CA ALA A 64 23.90 33.71 5.46
C ALA A 64 23.30 34.97 6.12
N GLN A 65 22.84 35.95 5.35
CA GLN A 65 22.08 37.11 5.85
C GLN A 65 20.62 36.72 6.09
N ASP A 66 20.03 35.93 5.18
CA ASP A 66 18.68 35.40 5.34
C ASP A 66 18.54 34.59 6.64
N ALA A 67 19.50 33.70 6.91
CA ALA A 67 19.51 32.91 8.13
C ALA A 67 19.58 33.77 9.41
N ARG A 68 20.39 34.83 9.40
CA ARG A 68 20.49 35.79 10.52
C ARG A 68 19.21 36.59 10.71
N TRP A 69 18.55 36.97 9.62
CA TRP A 69 17.27 37.67 9.68
C TRP A 69 16.17 36.77 10.29
N VAL A 70 16.09 35.50 9.86
CA VAL A 70 15.12 34.54 10.42
C VAL A 70 15.42 34.25 11.89
N GLN A 71 16.70 34.16 12.27
CA GLN A 71 17.11 34.02 13.67
C GLN A 71 16.61 35.19 14.52
N ALA A 72 16.89 36.43 14.10
CA ALA A 72 16.45 37.62 14.82
C ALA A 72 14.92 37.70 14.94
N LEU A 73 14.19 37.28 13.89
CA LEU A 73 12.74 37.18 13.92
C LEU A 73 12.26 36.14 14.96
N ALA A 74 12.86 34.95 15.00
CA ALA A 74 12.50 33.90 15.94
C ALA A 74 12.76 34.33 17.39
N GLU A 75 13.91 34.96 17.65
CA GLU A 75 14.29 35.47 18.97
C GLU A 75 13.33 36.57 19.45
N ARG A 76 12.97 37.52 18.57
CA ARG A 76 11.99 38.57 18.88
C ARG A 76 10.62 38.02 19.24
N LEU A 77 10.22 36.89 18.64
CA LEU A 77 8.95 36.22 18.92
C LEU A 77 9.04 35.21 20.08
N GLY A 78 10.21 35.05 20.71
CA GLY A 78 10.41 34.17 21.86
C GLY A 78 10.52 32.68 21.53
N TYR A 79 10.87 32.32 20.29
CA TYR A 79 11.00 30.92 19.86
C TYR A 79 12.47 30.46 19.83
N ALA A 80 12.67 29.17 20.13
CA ALA A 80 13.98 28.54 19.94
C ALA A 80 14.30 28.44 18.45
N PHE A 81 15.57 28.62 18.07
CA PHE A 81 16.02 28.60 16.68
C PHE A 81 17.10 27.53 16.46
N GLU A 82 16.97 26.78 15.36
CA GLU A 82 17.95 25.81 14.90
C GLU A 82 18.20 26.03 13.40
N SER A 83 19.46 26.05 12.99
CA SER A 83 19.83 26.14 11.59
C SER A 83 20.94 25.16 11.22
N GLU A 84 20.94 24.74 9.96
CA GLU A 84 22.01 23.96 9.33
C GLU A 84 22.31 24.61 7.98
N ARG A 85 23.59 24.62 7.59
CA ARG A 85 24.03 25.14 6.29
C ARG A 85 24.58 23.99 5.46
N LEU A 86 24.00 23.77 4.28
CA LEU A 86 24.37 22.69 3.35
C LEU A 86 24.57 23.24 1.95
N ASP A 87 25.66 22.82 1.29
CA ASP A 87 25.87 23.08 -0.13
C ASP A 87 25.10 22.04 -0.97
N VAL A 88 23.86 22.36 -1.30
CA VAL A 88 22.98 21.43 -2.02
C VAL A 88 23.44 21.21 -3.45
N ALA A 89 24.02 22.23 -4.10
CA ALA A 89 24.48 22.12 -5.48
C ALA A 89 25.61 21.11 -5.61
N LYS A 90 26.58 21.16 -4.68
CA LYS A 90 27.65 20.18 -4.61
C LYS A 90 27.12 18.76 -4.36
N ILE A 91 26.20 18.60 -3.40
CA ILE A 91 25.62 17.28 -3.07
C ILE A 91 24.83 16.70 -4.23
N ALA A 92 24.03 17.51 -4.93
CA ALA A 92 23.25 17.07 -6.09
C ALA A 92 24.17 16.64 -7.26
N ALA A 93 25.24 17.40 -7.52
CA ALA A 93 26.21 17.08 -8.54
C ALA A 93 26.97 15.77 -8.25
N GLU A 94 27.39 15.55 -7.00
CA GLU A 94 28.04 14.30 -6.56
C GLU A 94 27.12 13.08 -6.69
N ARG A 95 25.81 13.26 -6.56
CA ARG A 95 24.79 12.19 -6.67
C ARG A 95 24.24 12.01 -8.08
N GLY A 96 24.47 12.94 -9.01
CA GLY A 96 23.84 12.96 -10.33
C GLY A 96 22.31 13.15 -10.27
N GLU A 97 21.82 13.83 -9.23
CA GLU A 97 20.38 14.02 -8.96
C GLU A 97 19.88 15.41 -9.37
N ASN A 98 18.56 15.56 -9.50
CA ASN A 98 17.94 16.86 -9.72
C ASN A 98 18.06 17.74 -8.45
N LEU A 99 18.58 18.96 -8.61
CA LEU A 99 18.80 19.93 -7.54
C LEU A 99 17.57 20.15 -6.64
N GLU A 100 16.37 20.30 -7.21
CA GLU A 100 15.14 20.53 -6.44
C GLU A 100 14.76 19.31 -5.58
N ALA A 101 14.93 18.10 -6.15
CA ALA A 101 14.65 16.85 -5.45
C ALA A 101 15.62 16.67 -4.27
N THR A 102 16.92 16.87 -4.50
CA THR A 102 17.96 16.78 -3.47
C THR A 102 17.78 17.86 -2.39
N ALA A 103 17.47 19.11 -2.77
CA ALA A 103 17.16 20.20 -1.83
C ALA A 103 15.99 19.82 -0.92
N ARG A 104 14.94 19.24 -1.51
CA ARG A 104 13.74 18.82 -0.79
C ARG A 104 14.05 17.69 0.18
N GLU A 105 14.80 16.67 -0.24
CA GLU A 105 15.23 15.55 0.60
C GLU A 105 16.02 16.05 1.81
N LEU A 106 17.09 16.83 1.57
CA LEU A 106 17.96 17.36 2.63
C LEU A 106 17.18 18.22 3.62
N ARG A 107 16.24 19.05 3.13
CA ARG A 107 15.35 19.85 3.97
C ARG A 107 14.51 18.98 4.89
N TYR A 108 13.83 17.95 4.37
CA TYR A 108 13.03 17.06 5.22
C TYR A 108 13.90 16.24 6.17
N GLY A 109 15.12 15.85 5.76
CA GLY A 109 16.10 15.20 6.62
C GLY A 109 16.50 16.07 7.81
N PHE A 110 16.86 17.33 7.57
CA PHE A 110 17.16 18.32 8.61
C PHE A 110 15.97 18.53 9.56
N LEU A 111 14.77 18.78 9.02
CA LEU A 111 13.56 18.99 9.83
C LEU A 111 13.25 17.76 10.70
N ALA A 112 13.48 16.55 10.20
CA ALA A 112 13.32 15.31 10.97
C ALA A 112 14.36 15.20 12.10
N LYS A 113 15.62 15.59 11.87
CA LYS A 113 16.66 15.66 12.91
C LYS A 113 16.25 16.62 14.03
N VAL A 114 15.82 17.84 13.69
CA VAL A 114 15.37 18.86 14.66
C VAL A 114 14.15 18.36 15.44
N ALA A 115 13.17 17.78 14.74
CA ALA A 115 11.98 17.22 15.39
C ALA A 115 12.32 16.09 16.37
N LYS A 116 13.32 15.25 16.05
CA LYS A 116 13.80 14.20 16.96
C LYS A 116 14.51 14.79 18.18
N LYS A 117 15.42 15.76 17.98
CA LYS A 117 16.17 16.46 19.04
C LYS A 117 15.23 17.10 20.07
N HIS A 118 14.18 17.78 19.60
CA HIS A 118 13.22 18.52 20.44
C HIS A 118 11.96 17.72 20.80
N ARG A 119 11.92 16.42 20.49
CA ARG A 119 10.77 15.52 20.69
C ARG A 119 9.46 16.11 20.15
N ALA A 120 9.52 16.79 19.01
CA ALA A 120 8.38 17.42 18.39
C ALA A 120 7.39 16.40 17.84
N GLN A 121 6.11 16.72 18.02
CA GLN A 121 4.99 15.93 17.53
C GLN A 121 4.69 16.20 16.06
N ALA A 122 4.96 17.43 15.60
CA ALA A 122 4.73 17.81 14.21
C ALA A 122 5.80 18.77 13.67
N ILE A 123 5.99 18.71 12.35
CA ILE A 123 6.80 19.60 11.53
C ILE A 123 5.82 20.40 10.67
N LEU A 124 5.69 21.69 10.92
CA LEU A 124 4.82 22.60 10.19
C LEU A 124 5.56 23.16 8.98
N THR A 125 4.88 23.19 7.83
CA THR A 125 5.37 23.80 6.60
C THR A 125 4.33 24.77 6.06
N ALA A 126 4.78 25.89 5.48
CA ALA A 126 3.94 26.98 5.02
C ALA A 126 3.43 26.80 3.58
N HIS A 127 3.01 25.59 3.21
CA HIS A 127 2.37 25.37 1.91
C HIS A 127 0.94 25.94 1.93
N THR A 128 0.60 26.65 0.87
CA THR A 128 -0.65 27.43 0.72
C THR A 128 -1.62 26.81 -0.29
N GLU A 129 -2.81 27.39 -0.42
CA GLU A 129 -3.78 27.07 -1.48
C GLU A 129 -3.15 27.22 -2.88
N ASP A 130 -2.33 28.26 -3.08
CA ASP A 130 -1.61 28.49 -4.33
C ASP A 130 -0.66 27.33 -4.66
N ASP A 131 0.13 26.88 -3.67
CA ASP A 131 1.03 25.73 -3.85
C ASP A 131 0.25 24.45 -4.17
N GLN A 132 -0.95 24.31 -3.59
CA GLN A 132 -1.84 23.19 -3.86
C GLN A 132 -2.31 23.22 -5.31
N ALA A 133 -2.79 24.37 -5.79
CA ALA A 133 -3.23 24.53 -7.17
C ALA A 133 -2.09 24.25 -8.17
N GLU A 134 -0.88 24.76 -7.92
CA GLU A 134 0.31 24.48 -8.71
C GLU A 134 0.59 22.97 -8.77
N THR A 135 0.58 22.29 -7.62
CA THR A 135 0.88 20.85 -7.51
C THR A 135 -0.17 20.01 -8.24
N VAL A 136 -1.45 20.34 -8.07
CA VAL A 136 -2.56 19.64 -8.73
C VAL A 136 -2.46 19.79 -10.24
N LEU A 137 -2.28 21.01 -10.72
CA LEU A 137 -2.19 21.28 -12.15
C LEU A 137 -0.99 20.55 -12.78
N LEU A 138 0.17 20.59 -12.12
CA LEU A 138 1.37 19.87 -12.57
C LEU A 138 1.11 18.35 -12.66
N GLN A 139 0.49 17.76 -11.64
CA GLN A 139 0.15 16.33 -11.63
C GLN A 139 -0.83 15.96 -12.74
N LEU A 140 -1.80 16.82 -13.05
CA LEU A 140 -2.78 16.62 -14.11
C LEU A 140 -2.12 16.66 -15.49
N VAL A 141 -1.29 17.66 -15.77
CA VAL A 141 -0.61 17.79 -17.08
C VAL A 141 0.45 16.72 -17.30
N GLN A 142 1.08 16.21 -16.23
CA GLN A 142 2.02 15.10 -16.29
C GLN A 142 1.35 13.73 -16.50
N GLY A 143 0.02 13.66 -16.58
CA GLY A 143 -0.69 12.42 -16.88
C GLY A 143 -0.66 11.37 -15.76
N THR A 144 -0.41 11.80 -14.52
CA THR A 144 -0.33 10.89 -13.34
C THR A 144 -1.67 10.21 -13.02
N GLY A 145 -2.76 10.63 -13.65
CA GLY A 145 -4.12 10.12 -13.41
C GLY A 145 -4.70 10.52 -12.05
N ARG A 146 -3.96 11.27 -11.22
CA ARG A 146 -4.36 11.72 -9.88
C ARG A 146 -3.82 13.11 -9.58
N GLY A 147 -4.67 14.11 -9.63
CA GLY A 147 -4.39 15.47 -9.15
C GLY A 147 -4.68 15.62 -7.66
N LEU A 148 -4.06 14.80 -6.80
CA LEU A 148 -4.35 14.84 -5.36
C LEU A 148 -3.78 16.08 -4.68
N GLY A 149 -2.79 16.72 -5.28
CA GLY A 149 -2.01 17.75 -4.60
C GLY A 149 -1.27 17.22 -3.38
N MET A 150 -1.02 18.10 -2.43
CA MET A 150 -0.41 17.80 -1.14
C MET A 150 -1.48 17.43 -0.10
N ARG A 151 -1.18 16.46 0.76
CA ARG A 151 -2.03 16.14 1.91
C ARG A 151 -1.82 17.16 3.04
N PRO A 152 -2.87 17.57 3.77
CA PRO A 152 -2.74 18.44 4.95
C PRO A 152 -1.82 17.85 6.02
N LYS A 153 -1.82 16.51 6.18
CA LYS A 153 -0.96 15.78 7.12
C LYS A 153 -0.37 14.54 6.45
N ARG A 154 0.95 14.35 6.57
CA ARG A 154 1.66 13.15 6.11
C ARG A 154 2.75 12.80 7.13
N GLY A 155 2.55 11.70 7.87
CA GLY A 155 3.41 11.37 9.00
C GLY A 155 3.42 12.54 10.01
N LYS A 156 4.61 13.00 10.38
CA LYS A 156 4.79 14.19 11.24
C LYS A 156 4.71 15.54 10.51
N VAL A 157 4.71 15.55 9.18
CA VAL A 157 4.66 16.81 8.40
C VAL A 157 3.21 17.29 8.29
N VAL A 158 2.96 18.53 8.68
CA VAL A 158 1.64 19.17 8.71
C VAL A 158 1.69 20.49 7.92
N ARG A 159 0.65 20.74 7.14
CA ARG A 159 0.49 21.92 6.26
C ARG A 159 -0.76 22.70 6.67
N PRO A 160 -0.70 23.47 7.77
CA PRO A 160 -1.89 24.13 8.33
C PRO A 160 -2.39 25.31 7.48
N LEU A 161 -1.60 25.81 6.53
CA LEU A 161 -1.96 26.93 5.67
C LEU A 161 -2.53 26.51 4.31
N LEU A 162 -2.78 25.21 4.09
CA LEU A 162 -3.14 24.68 2.77
C LEU A 162 -4.50 25.20 2.26
N GLU A 163 -5.35 25.71 3.15
CA GLU A 163 -6.65 26.32 2.86
C GLU A 163 -6.57 27.86 2.75
N LEU A 164 -5.40 28.45 2.94
CA LEU A 164 -5.19 29.91 2.91
C LEU A 164 -4.41 30.31 1.65
N SER A 165 -4.85 31.40 1.02
CA SER A 165 -4.17 31.96 -0.15
C SER A 165 -2.93 32.77 0.25
N ARG A 166 -1.93 32.86 -0.64
CA ARG A 166 -0.77 33.74 -0.46
C ARG A 166 -1.18 35.21 -0.30
N SER A 167 -2.25 35.65 -0.98
CA SER A 167 -2.79 37.01 -0.83
C SER A 167 -3.32 37.28 0.57
N THR A 168 -4.02 36.33 1.19
CA THR A 168 -4.52 36.45 2.56
C THR A 168 -3.37 36.56 3.55
N LEU A 169 -2.34 35.71 3.39
CA LEU A 169 -1.16 35.73 4.27
C LEU A 169 -0.37 37.05 4.14
N ARG A 170 -0.20 37.58 2.93
CA ARG A 170 0.45 38.89 2.73
C ARG A 170 -0.34 40.05 3.35
N ALA A 171 -1.67 40.05 3.20
CA ALA A 171 -2.52 41.04 3.85
C ALA A 171 -2.42 40.96 5.39
N TYR A 172 -2.25 39.76 5.94
CA TYR A 172 -1.97 39.53 7.35
C TYR A 172 -0.63 40.09 7.81
N LEU A 173 0.44 39.84 7.07
CA LEU A 173 1.75 40.42 7.37
C LEU A 173 1.73 41.94 7.33
N GLN A 174 1.09 42.53 6.30
CA GLN A 174 0.95 43.98 6.19
C GLN A 174 0.15 44.59 7.34
N CYS A 175 -0.96 43.94 7.74
CA CYS A 175 -1.77 44.37 8.89
C CYS A 175 -0.95 44.36 10.20
N LYS A 176 -0.07 43.36 10.37
CA LYS A 176 0.83 43.24 11.52
C LYS A 176 2.12 44.05 11.38
N GLN A 177 2.30 44.80 10.29
CA GLN A 177 3.51 45.56 9.98
C GLN A 177 4.78 44.69 10.04
N GLN A 178 4.66 43.46 9.53
CA GLN A 178 5.74 42.48 9.54
C GLN A 178 6.38 42.37 8.16
N ASP A 179 7.68 42.65 8.09
CA ASP A 179 8.48 42.44 6.89
C ASP A 179 8.78 40.94 6.65
N TRP A 180 9.10 40.59 5.41
CA TRP A 180 9.55 39.27 4.97
C TRP A 180 10.61 39.39 3.86
N LEU A 181 11.35 38.31 3.62
CA LEU A 181 12.34 38.24 2.54
C LEU A 181 11.66 37.85 1.22
N GLU A 182 11.96 38.57 0.13
CA GLU A 182 11.52 38.18 -1.21
C GLU A 182 12.57 37.29 -1.88
N ASP A 183 12.14 36.16 -2.44
CA ASP A 183 13.05 35.19 -3.03
C ASP A 183 13.10 35.31 -4.56
N VAL A 184 14.23 35.85 -5.04
CA VAL A 184 14.56 36.10 -6.45
C VAL A 184 14.63 34.82 -7.30
N SER A 185 14.94 33.66 -6.70
CA SER A 185 15.02 32.38 -7.45
C SER A 185 13.67 31.87 -7.95
N ASN A 186 12.55 32.45 -7.47
CA ASN A 186 11.23 32.12 -7.95
C ASN A 186 10.94 32.62 -9.37
N ALA A 187 11.82 33.43 -9.99
CA ALA A 187 11.55 34.06 -11.29
C ALA A 187 11.95 33.21 -12.52
N ASP A 188 12.71 32.12 -12.34
CA ASP A 188 13.19 31.31 -13.47
C ASP A 188 12.08 30.42 -14.05
N THR A 189 11.55 30.79 -15.21
CA THR A 189 10.46 30.08 -15.90
C THR A 189 10.92 28.84 -16.68
N SER A 190 12.22 28.49 -16.70
CA SER A 190 12.68 27.22 -17.26
C SER A 190 12.22 26.01 -16.45
N LEU A 191 11.88 26.23 -15.17
CA LEU A 191 11.34 25.22 -14.28
C LEU A 191 9.80 25.11 -14.45
N ASP A 192 9.29 23.90 -14.67
CA ASP A 192 7.86 23.62 -14.90
C ASP A 192 6.94 24.33 -13.88
N ARG A 193 7.33 24.31 -12.61
CA ARG A 193 6.53 24.88 -11.53
C ARG A 193 6.48 26.41 -11.59
N ASN A 194 7.60 27.06 -11.89
CA ASN A 194 7.66 28.50 -12.05
C ASN A 194 6.94 28.96 -13.32
N PHE A 195 7.04 28.19 -14.40
CA PHE A 195 6.24 28.42 -15.61
C PHE A 195 4.74 28.37 -15.33
N LEU A 196 4.27 27.34 -14.62
CA LEU A 196 2.85 27.25 -14.21
C LEU A 196 2.43 28.45 -13.36
N ARG A 197 3.28 28.87 -12.42
CA ARG A 197 3.01 29.99 -11.50
C ARG A 197 2.94 31.35 -12.18
N HIS A 198 3.85 31.65 -13.10
CA HIS A 198 3.99 32.99 -13.69
C HIS A 198 3.30 33.15 -15.04
N GLU A 199 3.18 32.09 -15.83
CA GLU A 199 2.60 32.18 -17.18
C GLU A 199 1.17 31.62 -17.24
N ILE A 200 0.92 30.45 -16.63
CA ILE A 200 -0.32 29.71 -16.83
C ILE A 200 -1.42 30.12 -15.83
N LEU A 201 -1.12 30.06 -14.53
CA LEU A 201 -2.09 30.37 -13.48
C LEU A 201 -2.62 31.81 -13.56
N PRO A 202 -1.82 32.86 -13.87
CA PRO A 202 -2.35 34.21 -14.03
C PRO A 202 -3.34 34.33 -15.19
N ARG A 203 -3.05 33.69 -16.32
CA ARG A 203 -3.96 33.66 -17.49
C ARG A 203 -5.27 32.93 -17.17
N LEU A 204 -5.17 31.80 -16.46
CA LEU A 204 -6.36 31.09 -15.98
C LEU A 204 -7.17 31.94 -15.01
N LYS A 205 -6.52 32.58 -14.02
CA LYS A 205 -7.16 33.44 -13.02
C LYS A 205 -7.84 34.66 -13.65
N ALA A 206 -7.24 35.24 -14.69
CA ALA A 206 -7.84 36.36 -15.43
C ALA A 206 -9.18 35.99 -16.07
N ARG A 207 -9.33 34.75 -16.57
CA ARG A 207 -10.58 34.26 -17.17
C ARG A 207 -11.52 33.61 -16.16
N PHE A 208 -10.97 32.90 -15.17
CA PHE A 208 -11.64 32.11 -14.15
C PHE A 208 -11.10 32.49 -12.77
N PRO A 209 -11.65 33.52 -12.10
CA PRO A 209 -11.09 34.04 -10.85
C PRO A 209 -10.94 33.02 -9.72
N GLN A 210 -11.71 31.92 -9.75
CA GLN A 210 -11.72 30.86 -8.74
C GLN A 210 -10.81 29.66 -9.08
N THR A 211 -9.91 29.75 -10.07
CA THR A 211 -9.06 28.62 -10.50
C THR A 211 -8.33 27.94 -9.33
N GLN A 212 -7.72 28.71 -8.44
CA GLN A 212 -6.91 28.18 -7.35
C GLN A 212 -7.78 27.38 -6.36
N THR A 213 -8.87 27.99 -5.90
CA THR A 213 -9.86 27.35 -5.03
C THR A 213 -10.53 26.14 -5.68
N ALA A 214 -10.81 26.19 -6.99
CA ALA A 214 -11.38 25.05 -7.71
C ALA A 214 -10.41 23.85 -7.75
N LEU A 215 -9.11 24.10 -8.02
CA LEU A 215 -8.07 23.06 -8.03
C LEU A 215 -7.80 22.50 -6.63
N ALA A 216 -7.75 23.36 -5.60
CA ALA A 216 -7.59 22.94 -4.21
C ALA A 216 -8.79 22.09 -3.75
N ARG A 217 -10.02 22.49 -4.11
CA ARG A 217 -11.25 21.73 -3.82
C ARG A 217 -11.26 20.38 -4.54
N PHE A 218 -10.86 20.33 -5.81
CA PHE A 218 -10.72 19.08 -6.56
C PHE A 218 -9.77 18.10 -5.85
N ALA A 219 -8.61 18.59 -5.40
CA ALA A 219 -7.68 17.79 -4.61
C ALA A 219 -8.28 17.30 -3.29
N ALA A 220 -8.95 18.18 -2.53
CA ALA A 220 -9.56 17.81 -1.26
C ALA A 220 -10.63 16.71 -1.42
N ILE A 221 -11.51 16.83 -2.41
CA ILE A 221 -12.54 15.80 -2.70
C ILE A 221 -11.88 14.50 -3.16
N SER A 222 -10.91 14.58 -4.07
CA SER A 222 -10.19 13.40 -4.55
C SER A 222 -9.46 12.67 -3.41
N GLN A 223 -8.90 13.40 -2.46
CA GLN A 223 -8.26 12.81 -1.28
C GLN A 223 -9.28 12.09 -0.38
N LEU A 224 -10.47 12.64 -0.17
CA LEU A 224 -11.54 11.98 0.61
C LEU A 224 -12.01 10.69 -0.07
N ASP A 225 -12.23 10.73 -1.39
CA ASP A 225 -12.60 9.54 -2.16
C ASP A 225 -11.52 8.46 -2.05
N ASP A 226 -10.25 8.86 -2.12
CA ASP A 226 -9.13 7.94 -2.00
C ASP A 226 -9.02 7.35 -0.59
N GLU A 227 -9.25 8.13 0.46
CA GLU A 227 -9.28 7.64 1.84
C GLU A 227 -10.37 6.59 2.08
N ALA A 228 -11.52 6.73 1.42
CA ALA A 228 -12.60 5.76 1.48
C ALA A 228 -12.34 4.51 0.60
N LEU A 229 -11.82 4.70 -0.61
CA LEU A 229 -11.70 3.63 -1.62
C LEU A 229 -10.40 2.85 -1.55
N ASP A 230 -9.29 3.45 -1.09
CA ASP A 230 -7.99 2.78 -1.04
C ASP A 230 -7.97 1.56 -0.10
N PRO A 231 -8.63 1.57 1.09
CA PRO A 231 -8.75 0.38 1.93
C PRO A 231 -9.54 -0.75 1.25
N LEU A 232 -10.60 -0.42 0.48
CA LEU A 232 -11.37 -1.40 -0.27
C LEU A 232 -10.55 -2.01 -1.40
N ALA A 233 -9.76 -1.19 -2.11
CA ALA A 233 -8.85 -1.66 -3.15
C ALA A 233 -7.72 -2.53 -2.58
N ALA A 234 -7.16 -2.17 -1.42
CA ALA A 234 -6.16 -2.96 -0.73
C ALA A 234 -6.68 -4.35 -0.33
N GLY A 235 -7.97 -4.44 0.05
CA GLY A 235 -8.64 -5.71 0.33
C GLY A 235 -8.71 -6.67 -0.86
N LEU A 236 -8.55 -6.18 -2.10
CA LEU A 236 -8.50 -7.03 -3.29
C LEU A 236 -7.12 -7.68 -3.50
N LEU A 237 -6.07 -7.15 -2.85
CA LEU A 237 -4.70 -7.62 -3.00
C LEU A 237 -4.44 -8.83 -2.10
N LEU A 238 -5.02 -9.97 -2.46
CA LEU A 238 -4.78 -11.24 -1.76
C LEU A 238 -3.40 -11.78 -2.13
N ARG A 239 -2.45 -11.65 -1.20
CA ARG A 239 -1.09 -12.14 -1.34
C ARG A 239 -1.06 -13.67 -1.38
N ASP A 240 -0.47 -14.23 -2.43
CA ASP A 240 -0.21 -15.66 -2.53
C ASP A 240 1.15 -15.99 -1.89
N ARG A 241 1.12 -16.37 -0.60
CA ARG A 241 2.30 -16.59 0.25
C ARG A 241 3.05 -17.89 -0.05
N ARG A 242 2.50 -18.75 -0.89
CA ARG A 242 3.20 -19.94 -1.39
C ARG A 242 4.44 -19.53 -2.17
N TRP A 243 4.38 -18.37 -2.82
CA TRP A 243 5.45 -17.84 -3.64
C TRP A 243 6.31 -16.86 -2.82
N PRO A 244 7.64 -16.99 -2.91
CA PRO A 244 8.54 -16.14 -2.17
C PRO A 244 8.66 -14.71 -2.77
N CYS A 245 8.23 -14.51 -4.03
CA CYS A 245 8.21 -13.20 -4.69
C CYS A 245 6.83 -12.53 -4.58
N PRO A 246 6.71 -11.24 -4.97
CA PRO A 246 5.41 -10.61 -5.07
C PRO A 246 4.41 -11.29 -6.00
N ALA A 247 3.43 -11.97 -5.39
CA ALA A 247 2.42 -12.76 -6.07
C ALA A 247 1.02 -12.48 -5.48
N TYR A 248 0.02 -12.26 -6.35
CA TYR A 248 -1.33 -11.90 -5.94
C TYR A 248 -2.38 -12.75 -6.66
N ARG A 249 -3.43 -13.19 -5.95
CA ARG A 249 -4.56 -13.90 -6.56
C ARG A 249 -5.33 -12.94 -7.46
N ILE A 250 -5.65 -13.38 -8.68
CA ILE A 250 -6.23 -12.51 -9.72
C ILE A 250 -7.75 -12.44 -9.65
N ALA A 251 -8.40 -13.46 -9.11
CA ALA A 251 -9.86 -13.54 -9.14
C ALA A 251 -10.54 -12.36 -8.42
N PRO A 252 -10.10 -11.92 -7.21
CA PRO A 252 -10.65 -10.72 -6.58
C PRO A 252 -10.47 -9.45 -7.43
N LEU A 253 -9.35 -9.33 -8.15
CA LEU A 253 -9.08 -8.20 -9.04
C LEU A 253 -10.00 -8.22 -10.27
N LEU A 254 -10.20 -9.39 -10.88
CA LEU A 254 -11.05 -9.55 -12.06
C LEU A 254 -12.54 -9.32 -11.74
N GLN A 255 -13.00 -9.73 -10.55
CA GLN A 255 -14.38 -9.54 -10.07
C GLN A 255 -14.65 -8.12 -9.53
N ALA A 256 -13.61 -7.30 -9.34
CA ALA A 256 -13.76 -5.94 -8.87
C ALA A 256 -14.22 -4.99 -10.01
N PRO A 257 -15.00 -3.93 -9.69
CA PRO A 257 -15.25 -2.85 -10.62
C PRO A 257 -13.94 -2.21 -11.07
N ALA A 258 -13.87 -1.75 -12.31
CA ALA A 258 -12.63 -1.23 -12.92
C ALA A 258 -11.96 -0.14 -12.06
N GLY A 259 -12.74 0.73 -11.40
CA GLY A 259 -12.21 1.75 -10.50
C GLY A 259 -11.44 1.18 -9.32
N LEU A 260 -11.98 0.17 -8.63
CA LEU A 260 -11.29 -0.48 -7.50
C LEU A 260 -10.11 -1.33 -7.98
N ARG A 261 -10.27 -2.05 -9.11
CA ARG A 261 -9.18 -2.83 -9.70
C ARG A 261 -7.97 -1.95 -10.03
N ARG A 262 -8.18 -0.82 -10.72
CA ARG A 262 -7.08 0.11 -11.06
C ARG A 262 -6.40 0.69 -9.83
N ARG A 263 -7.16 0.99 -8.77
CA ARG A 263 -6.59 1.43 -7.48
C ARG A 263 -5.74 0.35 -6.83
N ALA A 264 -6.16 -0.91 -6.88
CA ALA A 264 -5.39 -2.03 -6.35
C ALA A 264 -4.09 -2.25 -7.14
N LEU A 265 -4.16 -2.20 -8.48
CA LEU A 265 -2.98 -2.31 -9.35
C LEU A 265 -2.00 -1.13 -9.17
N ARG A 266 -2.52 0.09 -8.97
CA ARG A 266 -1.72 1.26 -8.57
C ARG A 266 -0.97 0.99 -7.26
N GLN A 267 -1.66 0.48 -6.25
CA GLN A 267 -1.04 0.14 -4.97
C GLN A 267 0.05 -0.92 -5.13
N ILE A 268 -0.09 -1.90 -6.03
CA ILE A 268 0.99 -2.84 -6.35
C ILE A 268 2.27 -2.10 -6.75
N LEU A 269 2.18 -1.15 -7.69
CA LEU A 269 3.34 -0.35 -8.14
C LEU A 269 3.96 0.43 -6.97
N GLU A 270 3.12 1.01 -6.11
CA GLU A 270 3.57 1.76 -4.92
C GLU A 270 4.30 0.86 -3.90
N HIS A 271 3.84 -0.38 -3.70
CA HIS A 271 4.52 -1.36 -2.86
C HIS A 271 5.88 -1.78 -3.43
N LEU A 272 6.00 -1.82 -4.76
CA LEU A 272 7.27 -2.03 -5.47
C LEU A 272 8.16 -0.77 -5.48
N ARG A 273 7.70 0.35 -4.91
CA ARG A 273 8.36 1.67 -4.94
C ARG A 273 8.53 2.26 -6.34
N LEU A 274 7.76 1.76 -7.31
CA LEU A 274 7.72 2.29 -8.67
C LEU A 274 6.75 3.48 -8.75
N ARG A 275 7.00 4.40 -9.69
CA ARG A 275 6.04 5.47 -9.98
C ARG A 275 4.77 4.88 -10.59
N PRO A 276 3.58 5.16 -10.02
CA PRO A 276 2.35 4.51 -10.45
C PRO A 276 1.71 5.23 -11.66
N GLU A 277 2.42 5.28 -12.77
CA GLU A 277 1.92 5.91 -14.00
C GLU A 277 0.75 5.13 -14.58
N MET A 278 -0.22 5.85 -15.17
CA MET A 278 -1.42 5.22 -15.74
C MET A 278 -1.10 4.20 -16.85
N GLY A 279 -0.02 4.42 -17.61
CA GLY A 279 0.44 3.46 -18.60
C GLY A 279 0.75 2.09 -17.99
N TRP A 280 1.45 2.05 -16.86
CA TRP A 280 1.77 0.81 -16.16
C TRP A 280 0.55 0.15 -15.52
N VAL A 281 -0.40 0.93 -15.00
CA VAL A 281 -1.66 0.40 -14.48
C VAL A 281 -2.46 -0.29 -15.60
N ILE A 282 -2.50 0.30 -16.81
CA ILE A 282 -3.15 -0.31 -17.98
C ILE A 282 -2.45 -1.62 -18.38
N GLN A 283 -1.11 -1.65 -18.39
CA GLN A 283 -0.36 -2.87 -18.68
C GLN A 283 -0.60 -3.96 -17.63
N LEU A 284 -0.69 -3.60 -16.35
CA LEU A 284 -1.09 -4.53 -15.28
C LEU A 284 -2.51 -5.09 -15.50
N GLU A 285 -3.47 -4.27 -15.94
CA GLU A 285 -4.82 -4.77 -16.29
C GLU A 285 -4.77 -5.81 -17.42
N ARG A 286 -3.93 -5.59 -18.44
CA ARG A 286 -3.70 -6.55 -19.53
C ARG A 286 -3.01 -7.83 -19.03
N ALA A 287 -2.09 -7.72 -18.09
CA ALA A 287 -1.44 -8.90 -17.51
C ALA A 287 -2.42 -9.78 -16.73
N LEU A 288 -3.47 -9.21 -16.13
CA LEU A 288 -4.56 -10.02 -15.56
C LEU A 288 -5.27 -10.87 -16.62
N GLN A 289 -5.21 -10.52 -17.90
CA GLN A 289 -5.74 -11.32 -19.02
C GLN A 289 -4.72 -12.29 -19.63
N GLY A 290 -3.45 -12.25 -19.20
CA GLY A 290 -2.41 -13.18 -19.63
C GLY A 290 -1.22 -12.55 -20.36
N GLU A 291 -1.23 -11.24 -20.60
CA GLU A 291 -0.10 -10.55 -21.24
C GLU A 291 1.11 -10.46 -20.29
N ALA A 292 2.29 -10.87 -20.76
CA ALA A 292 3.54 -10.74 -20.02
C ALA A 292 4.26 -9.46 -20.45
N PHE A 293 4.84 -8.72 -19.50
CA PHE A 293 5.62 -7.52 -19.80
C PHE A 293 6.65 -7.22 -18.70
N THR A 294 7.50 -6.24 -18.94
CA THR A 294 8.53 -5.79 -18.00
C THR A 294 8.22 -4.37 -17.54
N LEU A 295 8.15 -4.18 -16.23
CA LEU A 295 8.04 -2.88 -15.55
C LEU A 295 9.41 -2.18 -15.48
N PRO A 296 9.46 -0.89 -15.13
CA PRO A 296 10.71 -0.19 -14.85
C PRO A 296 11.59 -0.93 -13.85
N GLU A 297 12.89 -0.67 -13.88
CA GLU A 297 13.90 -1.36 -13.05
C GLU A 297 14.03 -2.87 -13.35
N GLY A 298 13.32 -3.41 -14.35
CA GLY A 298 13.50 -4.80 -14.82
C GLY A 298 12.58 -5.83 -14.15
N TRP A 299 11.55 -5.39 -13.43
CA TRP A 299 10.54 -6.27 -12.85
C TRP A 299 9.73 -6.98 -13.93
N GLN A 300 9.66 -8.31 -13.91
CA GLN A 300 8.85 -9.07 -14.85
C GLN A 300 7.45 -9.32 -14.29
N VAL A 301 6.42 -9.01 -15.07
CA VAL A 301 5.02 -9.25 -14.74
C VAL A 301 4.49 -10.39 -15.57
N ARG A 302 3.94 -11.42 -14.92
CA ARG A 302 3.34 -12.57 -15.60
C ARG A 302 2.14 -13.12 -14.84
N ARG A 303 1.16 -13.63 -15.57
CA ARG A 303 0.08 -14.43 -15.01
C ARG A 303 0.36 -15.91 -15.23
N ARG A 304 0.14 -16.73 -14.20
CA ARG A 304 0.08 -18.19 -14.32
C ARG A 304 -1.02 -18.71 -13.41
N ASP A 305 -1.90 -19.55 -13.96
CA ASP A 305 -3.09 -20.05 -13.28
C ASP A 305 -3.92 -18.88 -12.70
N GLY A 306 -4.30 -18.94 -11.42
CA GLY A 306 -5.01 -17.88 -10.70
C GLY A 306 -4.11 -16.81 -10.05
N THR A 307 -2.81 -16.75 -10.39
CA THR A 307 -1.85 -15.86 -9.71
C THR A 307 -1.13 -14.91 -10.68
N LEU A 308 -1.04 -13.63 -10.32
CA LEU A 308 -0.21 -12.61 -10.96
C LEU A 308 1.13 -12.52 -10.20
N PHE A 309 2.22 -12.75 -10.90
CA PHE A 309 3.59 -12.71 -10.41
C PHE A 309 4.27 -11.40 -10.82
N LEU A 310 5.02 -10.84 -9.88
CA LEU A 310 5.91 -9.69 -10.06
C LEU A 310 7.31 -10.13 -9.60
N ILE A 311 8.13 -10.47 -10.58
CA ILE A 311 9.43 -11.10 -10.37
C ILE A 311 10.50 -10.01 -10.39
N PRO A 312 11.33 -9.88 -9.35
CA PRO A 312 12.37 -8.85 -9.30
C PRO A 312 13.48 -9.10 -10.35
N PRO A 313 14.18 -8.04 -10.79
CA PRO A 313 15.30 -8.14 -11.74
C PRO A 313 16.53 -8.84 -11.15
N VAL A 314 16.76 -8.68 -9.83
CA VAL A 314 17.90 -9.21 -9.08
C VAL A 314 17.36 -10.00 -7.89
N ILE A 315 17.84 -11.23 -7.73
CA ILE A 315 17.39 -12.18 -6.71
C ILE A 315 18.41 -12.21 -5.54
N ASP A 316 18.92 -11.06 -5.11
CA ASP A 316 19.96 -11.02 -4.05
C ASP A 316 19.39 -11.05 -2.63
N THR A 317 18.07 -10.82 -2.48
CA THR A 317 17.41 -10.72 -1.16
C THR A 317 16.63 -11.98 -0.77
N PHE A 318 16.93 -13.10 -1.42
CA PHE A 318 16.05 -14.27 -1.43
C PHE A 318 16.65 -15.51 -0.77
N PRO A 319 16.91 -15.44 0.53
CA PRO A 319 16.66 -16.61 1.38
C PRO A 319 15.85 -16.20 2.63
N PRO A 320 14.58 -16.61 2.77
CA PRO A 320 13.71 -16.10 3.84
C PRO A 320 13.86 -16.88 5.16
N TRP A 321 14.72 -17.90 5.23
CA TRP A 321 15.04 -18.60 6.47
C TRP A 321 16.54 -18.93 6.59
N ARG A 322 17.03 -19.08 7.83
CA ARG A 322 18.44 -19.33 8.15
C ARG A 322 18.98 -20.58 7.44
N GLY A 323 20.08 -20.43 6.68
CA GLY A 323 20.73 -21.52 5.96
C GLY A 323 20.09 -21.90 4.62
N SER A 324 19.14 -21.11 4.10
CA SER A 324 18.73 -21.24 2.70
C SER A 324 19.74 -20.57 1.76
N ARG A 325 19.79 -21.08 0.54
CA ARG A 325 20.53 -20.54 -0.61
C ARG A 325 19.67 -20.59 -1.86
N LEU A 326 20.14 -19.97 -2.93
CA LEU A 326 19.56 -20.15 -4.26
C LEU A 326 19.93 -21.52 -4.84
N PRO A 327 19.10 -22.07 -5.76
CA PRO A 327 19.38 -23.30 -6.48
C PRO A 327 20.65 -23.18 -7.34
N LEU A 328 21.47 -24.23 -7.33
CA LEU A 328 22.67 -24.32 -8.14
C LEU A 328 22.47 -25.33 -9.29
N PRO A 329 23.12 -25.12 -10.44
CA PRO A 329 23.16 -26.14 -11.50
C PRO A 329 23.67 -27.47 -10.95
N GLY A 330 22.92 -28.56 -11.18
CA GLY A 330 23.26 -29.90 -10.70
C GLY A 330 22.71 -30.28 -9.33
N ASP A 331 21.93 -29.40 -8.68
CA ASP A 331 21.21 -29.75 -7.45
C ASP A 331 20.25 -30.93 -7.66
N LEU A 332 20.28 -31.88 -6.72
CA LEU A 332 19.39 -33.03 -6.62
C LEU A 332 18.55 -32.90 -5.36
N ILE A 333 17.26 -33.23 -5.42
CA ILE A 333 16.38 -33.28 -4.25
C ILE A 333 16.21 -34.73 -3.80
N ASP A 334 16.31 -34.96 -2.49
CA ASP A 334 16.10 -36.28 -1.88
C ASP A 334 14.63 -36.47 -1.50
N LEU A 335 13.94 -37.33 -2.27
CA LEU A 335 12.53 -37.69 -2.10
C LEU A 335 12.43 -39.16 -1.64
N PRO A 336 11.30 -39.60 -1.04
CA PRO A 336 11.11 -40.99 -0.62
C PRO A 336 11.23 -42.00 -1.78
N LYS A 337 11.01 -41.56 -3.02
CA LYS A 337 11.12 -42.37 -4.24
C LYS A 337 12.53 -42.38 -4.84
N GLY A 338 13.49 -41.67 -4.24
CA GLY A 338 14.87 -41.52 -4.70
C GLY A 338 15.27 -40.09 -5.05
N LEU A 339 16.52 -39.91 -5.47
CA LEU A 339 17.08 -38.61 -5.87
C LEU A 339 16.55 -38.18 -7.25
N VAL A 340 16.04 -36.96 -7.33
CA VAL A 340 15.53 -36.34 -8.57
C VAL A 340 16.26 -35.03 -8.83
N ARG A 341 16.45 -34.63 -10.09
CA ARG A 341 17.03 -33.30 -10.39
C ARG A 341 16.07 -32.22 -9.90
N LEU A 342 16.60 -31.21 -9.21
CA LEU A 342 15.77 -30.14 -8.64
C LEU A 342 14.95 -29.40 -9.72
N VAL A 343 15.50 -29.25 -10.93
CA VAL A 343 14.80 -28.63 -12.07
C VAL A 343 13.58 -29.44 -12.53
N ASP A 344 13.65 -30.77 -12.46
CA ASP A 344 12.54 -31.65 -12.80
C ASP A 344 11.47 -31.58 -11.70
N PHE A 345 11.89 -31.59 -10.43
CA PHE A 345 11.01 -31.37 -9.28
C PHE A 345 10.25 -30.04 -9.39
N PHE A 346 10.94 -28.94 -9.71
CA PHE A 346 10.29 -27.65 -9.97
C PHE A 346 9.30 -27.68 -11.14
N THR A 347 9.58 -28.49 -12.17
CA THR A 347 8.67 -28.63 -13.31
C THR A 347 7.40 -29.35 -12.92
N GLU A 348 7.52 -30.46 -12.18
CA GLU A 348 6.40 -31.22 -11.62
C GLU A 348 5.53 -30.35 -10.71
N HIS A 349 6.16 -29.53 -9.86
CA HIS A 349 5.49 -28.59 -8.95
C HIS A 349 5.09 -27.27 -9.63
N SER A 350 5.19 -27.19 -10.96
CA SER A 350 4.73 -26.04 -11.74
C SER A 350 5.36 -24.69 -11.33
N VAL A 351 6.62 -24.69 -10.92
CA VAL A 351 7.40 -23.47 -10.68
C VAL A 351 7.69 -22.78 -12.02
N PRO A 352 7.45 -21.45 -12.15
CA PRO A 352 7.83 -20.66 -13.34
C PRO A 352 9.32 -20.77 -13.65
N PRO A 353 9.74 -20.90 -14.93
CA PRO A 353 11.14 -21.03 -15.33
C PRO A 353 12.07 -19.96 -14.72
N GLU A 354 11.60 -18.72 -14.68
CA GLU A 354 12.32 -17.55 -14.17
C GLU A 354 12.52 -17.62 -12.64
N LEU A 355 11.62 -18.32 -11.95
CA LEU A 355 11.70 -18.52 -10.49
C LEU A 355 12.52 -19.75 -10.10
N LYS A 356 12.83 -20.67 -11.03
CA LYS A 356 13.59 -21.89 -10.71
C LYS A 356 14.99 -21.60 -10.19
N GLN A 357 15.62 -20.54 -10.68
CA GLN A 357 16.94 -20.08 -10.20
C GLN A 357 16.82 -19.18 -8.96
N ALA A 358 15.60 -18.75 -8.64
CA ALA A 358 15.28 -17.86 -7.54
C ALA A 358 14.71 -18.59 -6.31
N TRP A 359 14.44 -19.89 -6.40
CA TRP A 359 13.62 -20.56 -5.41
C TRP A 359 14.43 -20.97 -4.17
N PRO A 360 14.12 -20.49 -2.96
CA PRO A 360 14.94 -20.79 -1.79
C PRO A 360 14.98 -22.30 -1.50
N VAL A 361 16.19 -22.82 -1.33
CA VAL A 361 16.44 -24.22 -0.96
C VAL A 361 17.39 -24.32 0.22
N ARG A 362 17.26 -25.36 1.03
CA ARG A 362 18.28 -25.79 2.01
C ARG A 362 18.92 -27.07 1.50
N ALA A 363 20.24 -27.07 1.41
CA ALA A 363 20.99 -28.19 0.87
C ALA A 363 22.23 -28.51 1.70
N VAL A 364 22.64 -29.77 1.68
CA VAL A 364 23.94 -30.24 2.16
C VAL A 364 24.75 -30.65 0.92
N GLY A 365 25.71 -29.82 0.52
CA GLY A 365 26.37 -29.95 -0.78
C GLY A 365 25.39 -29.67 -1.94
N ASN A 366 25.30 -30.59 -2.90
CA ASN A 366 24.35 -30.56 -4.02
C ASN A 366 23.04 -31.32 -3.73
N VAL A 367 22.88 -31.89 -2.53
CA VAL A 367 21.65 -32.59 -2.14
C VAL A 367 20.76 -31.63 -1.36
N VAL A 368 19.68 -31.22 -2.01
CA VAL A 368 18.61 -30.39 -1.46
C VAL A 368 17.75 -31.23 -0.53
N ARG A 369 17.59 -30.72 0.69
CA ARG A 369 16.79 -31.32 1.76
C ARG A 369 15.44 -30.62 1.93
N GLU A 370 15.41 -29.32 1.65
CA GLU A 370 14.19 -28.51 1.75
C GLU A 370 14.09 -27.57 0.56
N VAL A 371 12.88 -27.37 0.07
CA VAL A 371 12.50 -26.44 -0.98
C VAL A 371 11.34 -25.61 -0.46
N TRP A 372 11.45 -24.28 -0.53
CA TRP A 372 10.48 -23.36 0.10
C TRP A 372 9.05 -23.67 -0.29
N ASN A 373 8.21 -23.99 0.70
CA ASN A 373 6.79 -24.35 0.53
C ASN A 373 6.51 -25.46 -0.50
N LEU A 374 7.51 -26.26 -0.87
CA LEU A 374 7.37 -27.39 -1.79
C LEU A 374 7.89 -28.71 -1.20
N TRP A 375 8.93 -28.67 -0.35
CA TRP A 375 9.51 -29.88 0.23
C TRP A 375 10.26 -29.64 1.56
N PRO A 376 10.16 -30.53 2.57
CA PRO A 376 9.13 -31.56 2.72
C PRO A 376 7.73 -30.94 2.65
N GLU A 377 6.72 -31.76 2.39
CA GLU A 377 5.35 -31.25 2.30
C GLU A 377 4.99 -30.50 3.59
N SER A 378 4.49 -29.27 3.45
CA SER A 378 3.99 -28.52 4.59
C SER A 378 2.74 -29.20 5.14
N GLU A 379 2.48 -29.04 6.43
CA GLU A 379 1.22 -29.44 7.06
C GLU A 379 0.01 -28.97 6.23
N ASP A 380 0.07 -27.75 5.71
CA ASP A 380 -0.99 -27.22 4.83
C ASP A 380 -1.25 -28.07 3.59
N LEU A 381 -0.20 -28.61 2.95
CA LEU A 381 -0.38 -29.42 1.74
C LEU A 381 -1.00 -30.78 2.09
N GLU A 382 -0.58 -31.38 3.20
CA GLU A 382 -1.14 -32.63 3.72
C GLU A 382 -2.64 -32.47 4.03
N GLN A 383 -3.01 -31.43 4.78
CA GLN A 383 -4.39 -31.20 5.17
C GLN A 383 -5.27 -30.78 3.99
N MET A 384 -4.72 -30.05 3.01
CA MET A 384 -5.42 -29.78 1.75
C MET A 384 -5.65 -31.04 0.91
N ARG A 385 -4.75 -32.05 0.97
CA ARG A 385 -5.00 -33.35 0.35
C ARG A 385 -6.10 -34.11 1.07
N SER A 386 -6.14 -34.10 2.40
CA SER A 386 -7.28 -34.69 3.14
C SER A 386 -8.61 -34.03 2.75
N ALA A 387 -8.65 -32.69 2.66
CA ALA A 387 -9.83 -31.98 2.16
C ALA A 387 -10.20 -32.39 0.72
N LEU A 388 -9.21 -32.67 -0.14
CA LEU A 388 -9.44 -33.16 -1.49
C LEU A 388 -9.99 -34.60 -1.53
N GLU A 389 -9.58 -35.48 -0.60
CA GLU A 389 -10.20 -36.80 -0.46
C GLU A 389 -11.66 -36.69 -0.03
N GLN A 390 -11.98 -35.81 0.92
CA GLN A 390 -13.36 -35.52 1.30
C GLN A 390 -14.18 -35.00 0.09
N ALA A 391 -13.60 -34.14 -0.74
CA ALA A 391 -14.26 -33.69 -1.97
C ALA A 391 -14.55 -34.83 -2.96
N ARG A 392 -13.69 -35.86 -3.03
CA ARG A 392 -13.94 -37.06 -3.84
C ARG A 392 -15.04 -37.94 -3.25
N LEU A 393 -15.18 -38.00 -1.93
CA LEU A 393 -16.32 -38.68 -1.29
C LEU A 393 -17.64 -37.99 -1.61
N ALA A 394 -17.70 -36.64 -1.57
CA ALA A 394 -18.86 -35.90 -2.06
C ALA A 394 -19.19 -36.25 -3.53
N LEU A 395 -18.17 -36.30 -4.40
CA LEU A 395 -18.39 -36.68 -5.80
C LEU A 395 -19.01 -38.08 -5.95
N GLN A 396 -18.51 -39.06 -5.19
CA GLN A 396 -19.05 -40.43 -5.20
C GLN A 396 -20.52 -40.47 -4.75
N ASN A 397 -20.90 -39.56 -3.86
CA ASN A 397 -22.27 -39.39 -3.37
C ASN A 397 -23.13 -38.46 -4.26
N ASN A 398 -22.66 -38.09 -5.46
CA ASN A 398 -23.34 -37.21 -6.42
C ASN A 398 -23.61 -35.79 -5.88
N GLU A 399 -22.80 -35.36 -4.91
CA GLU A 399 -22.77 -34.01 -4.33
C GLU A 399 -21.78 -33.11 -5.06
N VAL A 400 -21.92 -31.80 -4.91
CA VAL A 400 -20.88 -30.86 -5.39
C VAL A 400 -19.57 -31.21 -4.68
N PRO A 401 -18.45 -31.45 -5.41
CA PRO A 401 -17.25 -32.04 -4.84
C PRO A 401 -16.43 -31.03 -4.03
N ILE A 402 -16.89 -30.77 -2.82
CA ILE A 402 -16.26 -29.87 -1.85
C ILE A 402 -16.00 -30.66 -0.57
N GLY A 403 -14.79 -30.55 -0.06
CA GLY A 403 -14.36 -31.17 1.18
C GLY A 403 -13.67 -30.15 2.08
N ALA A 404 -13.76 -30.37 3.39
CA ALA A 404 -13.18 -29.52 4.40
C ALA A 404 -12.61 -30.31 5.58
N VAL A 405 -11.55 -29.78 6.18
CA VAL A 405 -10.86 -30.35 7.34
C VAL A 405 -10.61 -29.24 8.36
N VAL A 406 -10.86 -29.52 9.64
CA VAL A 406 -10.57 -28.59 10.75
C VAL A 406 -9.45 -29.16 11.60
N VAL A 407 -8.36 -28.41 11.73
CA VAL A 407 -7.15 -28.82 12.47
C VAL A 407 -6.91 -27.86 13.63
N TRP A 408 -6.51 -28.40 14.77
CA TRP A 408 -6.15 -27.64 15.97
C TRP A 408 -4.82 -28.15 16.53
N ASP A 409 -3.81 -27.29 16.64
CA ASP A 409 -2.48 -27.64 17.16
C ASP A 409 -1.90 -28.94 16.54
N GLY A 410 -2.07 -29.11 15.22
CA GLY A 410 -1.62 -30.29 14.47
C GLY A 410 -2.54 -31.51 14.56
N GLU A 411 -3.60 -31.49 15.37
CA GLU A 411 -4.60 -32.57 15.45
C GLU A 411 -5.80 -32.28 14.53
N VAL A 412 -6.15 -33.25 13.68
CA VAL A 412 -7.40 -33.21 12.92
C VAL A 412 -8.60 -33.40 13.86
N LEU A 413 -9.41 -32.36 14.00
CA LEU A 413 -10.63 -32.39 14.81
C LEU A 413 -11.82 -32.97 14.05
N ALA A 414 -11.95 -32.63 12.76
CA ALA A 414 -13.07 -33.08 11.94
C ALA A 414 -12.73 -33.02 10.45
N GLU A 415 -13.38 -33.90 9.70
CA GLU A 415 -13.33 -33.93 8.24
C GLU A 415 -14.76 -34.11 7.73
N ALA A 416 -15.16 -33.30 6.75
CA ALA A 416 -16.49 -33.41 6.16
C ALA A 416 -16.46 -33.04 4.68
N HIS A 417 -17.54 -33.42 4.00
CA HIS A 417 -17.77 -33.09 2.61
C HIS A 417 -19.19 -32.55 2.43
N ASN A 418 -19.46 -31.93 1.28
CA ASN A 418 -20.77 -31.37 0.97
C ASN A 418 -21.86 -32.45 1.02
N GLN A 419 -22.98 -32.17 1.67
CA GLN A 419 -24.12 -33.10 1.82
C GLN A 419 -25.48 -32.38 1.63
N VAL A 420 -25.51 -31.35 0.78
CA VAL A 420 -26.70 -30.50 0.58
C VAL A 420 -27.87 -31.30 0.02
N GLU A 421 -27.63 -32.12 -1.00
CA GLU A 421 -28.66 -32.91 -1.66
C GLU A 421 -29.10 -34.08 -0.79
N GLN A 422 -28.14 -34.78 -0.17
CA GLN A 422 -28.37 -35.93 0.69
C GLN A 422 -29.18 -35.57 1.94
N GLN A 423 -28.84 -34.45 2.60
CA GLN A 423 -29.56 -34.00 3.80
C GLN A 423 -30.79 -33.14 3.46
N ARG A 424 -30.98 -32.76 2.20
CA ARG A 424 -31.99 -31.75 1.78
C ARG A 424 -31.88 -30.47 2.61
N ASN A 425 -30.65 -30.06 2.88
CA ASN A 425 -30.33 -28.91 3.74
C ASN A 425 -29.35 -27.99 3.02
N ALA A 426 -29.83 -26.79 2.67
CA ALA A 426 -29.03 -25.77 1.98
C ALA A 426 -27.79 -25.32 2.78
N THR A 427 -27.71 -25.60 4.09
CA THR A 427 -26.56 -25.25 4.92
C THR A 427 -25.57 -26.40 5.10
N ALA A 428 -25.80 -27.60 4.53
CA ALA A 428 -24.94 -28.77 4.70
C ALA A 428 -23.66 -28.71 3.82
N HIS A 429 -22.99 -27.57 3.85
CA HIS A 429 -21.70 -27.35 3.20
C HIS A 429 -20.58 -28.01 4.00
N ALA A 430 -19.52 -28.45 3.31
CA ALA A 430 -18.39 -29.14 3.93
C ALA A 430 -17.79 -28.36 5.12
N GLU A 431 -17.62 -27.05 4.98
CA GLU A 431 -17.03 -26.18 6.01
C GLU A 431 -17.89 -26.12 7.27
N LEU A 432 -19.22 -25.99 7.11
CA LEU A 432 -20.15 -25.94 8.23
C LEU A 432 -20.22 -27.27 8.96
N LEU A 433 -20.29 -28.38 8.22
CA LEU A 433 -20.34 -29.72 8.78
C LEU A 433 -19.05 -30.04 9.55
N ALA A 434 -17.88 -29.76 8.97
CA ALA A 434 -16.60 -29.98 9.64
C ALA A 434 -16.46 -29.08 10.88
N LEU A 435 -16.87 -27.81 10.78
CA LEU A 435 -16.83 -26.86 11.91
C LEU A 435 -17.73 -27.31 13.06
N GLN A 436 -18.97 -27.74 12.77
CA GLN A 436 -19.91 -28.24 13.78
C GLN A 436 -19.35 -29.48 14.48
N GLN A 437 -18.81 -30.44 13.73
CA GLN A 437 -18.18 -31.64 14.30
C GLN A 437 -16.98 -31.28 15.19
N ALA A 438 -16.14 -30.34 14.75
CA ALA A 438 -14.98 -29.90 15.53
C ALA A 438 -15.38 -29.19 16.85
N LEU A 439 -16.39 -28.31 16.79
CA LEU A 439 -16.96 -27.63 17.96
C LEU A 439 -17.53 -28.64 18.96
N HIS A 440 -18.27 -29.64 18.47
CA HIS A 440 -18.80 -30.74 19.28
C HIS A 440 -17.67 -31.57 19.92
N LYS A 441 -16.66 -31.99 19.14
CA LYS A 441 -15.51 -32.78 19.64
C LYS A 441 -14.73 -32.04 20.72
N ARG A 442 -14.60 -30.72 20.61
CA ARG A 442 -13.92 -29.86 21.60
C ARG A 442 -14.81 -29.41 22.76
N HIS A 443 -16.10 -29.71 22.73
CA HIS A 443 -17.10 -29.18 23.66
C HIS A 443 -16.99 -27.65 23.82
N SER A 444 -16.82 -26.94 22.71
CA SER A 444 -16.61 -25.49 22.68
C SER A 444 -17.55 -24.82 21.68
N LYS A 445 -17.84 -23.52 21.92
CA LYS A 445 -18.57 -22.66 20.99
C LYS A 445 -17.66 -21.86 20.04
N VAL A 446 -16.36 -21.82 20.31
CA VAL A 446 -15.35 -21.10 19.50
C VAL A 446 -14.09 -21.93 19.38
N LEU A 447 -13.31 -21.61 18.34
CA LEU A 447 -12.11 -22.30 17.94
C LEU A 447 -10.93 -21.35 17.54
N PRO A 448 -10.41 -20.50 18.46
CA PRO A 448 -9.33 -19.53 18.19
C PRO A 448 -7.99 -20.08 17.71
N GLY A 449 -7.71 -21.38 17.89
CA GLY A 449 -6.48 -22.03 17.40
C GLY A 449 -6.65 -22.72 16.03
N ALA A 450 -7.88 -22.90 15.55
CA ALA A 450 -8.15 -23.78 14.43
C ALA A 450 -7.73 -23.21 13.07
N THR A 451 -7.16 -24.08 12.24
CA THR A 451 -7.04 -23.87 10.79
C THR A 451 -8.11 -24.68 10.08
N VAL A 452 -8.83 -24.06 9.15
CA VAL A 452 -9.80 -24.74 8.28
C VAL A 452 -9.24 -24.85 6.88
N TYR A 453 -9.14 -26.07 6.36
CA TYR A 453 -8.71 -26.40 5.00
C TYR A 453 -9.94 -26.74 4.16
N VAL A 454 -10.09 -26.16 2.97
CA VAL A 454 -11.28 -26.39 2.13
C VAL A 454 -10.97 -26.37 0.63
N THR A 455 -11.56 -27.25 -0.17
CA THR A 455 -11.26 -27.34 -1.61
C THR A 455 -11.91 -26.25 -2.47
N LEU A 456 -12.73 -25.37 -1.90
CA LEU A 456 -13.36 -24.24 -2.59
C LEU A 456 -13.46 -23.08 -1.60
N GLU A 457 -13.22 -21.85 -2.07
CA GLU A 457 -13.38 -20.66 -1.24
C GLU A 457 -14.77 -20.60 -0.57
N PRO A 458 -14.82 -20.44 0.77
CA PRO A 458 -16.07 -20.35 1.51
C PRO A 458 -17.02 -19.27 0.99
N CYS A 459 -18.32 -19.60 0.98
CA CYS A 459 -19.38 -18.61 0.71
C CYS A 459 -19.63 -17.70 1.92
N PRO A 460 -20.41 -16.60 1.80
CA PRO A 460 -20.70 -15.70 2.92
C PRO A 460 -21.26 -16.38 4.18
N MET A 461 -22.07 -17.43 4.00
CA MET A 461 -22.62 -18.21 5.12
C MET A 461 -21.53 -18.98 5.87
N CYS A 462 -20.73 -19.78 5.16
CA CYS A 462 -19.62 -20.52 5.76
C CYS A 462 -18.59 -19.55 6.37
N PHE A 463 -18.27 -18.46 5.68
CA PHE A 463 -17.39 -17.41 6.18
C PHE A 463 -17.91 -16.80 7.49
N GLY A 464 -19.20 -16.44 7.56
CA GLY A 464 -19.81 -15.91 8.77
C GLY A 464 -19.70 -16.88 9.95
N ALA A 465 -19.98 -18.16 9.73
CA ALA A 465 -19.83 -19.18 10.76
C ALA A 465 -18.38 -19.35 11.23
N LEU A 466 -17.41 -19.28 10.32
CA LEU A 466 -15.98 -19.33 10.66
C LEU A 466 -15.55 -18.11 11.49
N VAL A 467 -16.10 -16.92 11.21
CA VAL A 467 -15.88 -15.71 12.01
C VAL A 467 -16.46 -15.87 13.42
N GLU A 468 -17.70 -16.33 13.54
CA GLU A 468 -18.36 -16.53 14.84
C GLU A 468 -17.68 -17.63 15.67
N ALA A 469 -17.18 -18.67 15.00
CA ALA A 469 -16.33 -19.67 15.62
C ALA A 469 -14.91 -19.16 15.90
N GLN A 470 -14.57 -17.92 15.57
CA GLN A 470 -13.27 -17.30 15.82
C GLN A 470 -12.09 -18.12 15.27
N VAL A 471 -12.24 -18.78 14.12
CA VAL A 471 -11.13 -19.58 13.57
C VAL A 471 -9.89 -18.73 13.33
N ARG A 472 -8.71 -19.31 13.53
CA ARG A 472 -7.43 -18.61 13.37
C ARG A 472 -7.09 -18.32 11.91
N ARG A 473 -7.38 -19.30 11.05
CA ARG A 473 -6.89 -19.34 9.67
C ARG A 473 -7.80 -20.18 8.79
N VAL A 474 -7.94 -19.76 7.53
CA VAL A 474 -8.59 -20.53 6.47
C VAL A 474 -7.63 -20.66 5.30
N VAL A 475 -7.45 -21.90 4.84
CA VAL A 475 -6.67 -22.26 3.67
C VAL A 475 -7.61 -22.90 2.65
N TYR A 476 -7.64 -22.39 1.42
CA TYR A 476 -8.53 -22.91 0.39
C TYR A 476 -7.82 -23.19 -0.93
N ALA A 477 -8.42 -24.08 -1.73
CA ALA A 477 -7.82 -24.48 -3.00
C ALA A 477 -8.08 -23.51 -4.15
N VAL A 478 -9.33 -23.37 -4.55
CA VAL A 478 -9.74 -22.55 -5.70
C VAL A 478 -10.73 -21.48 -5.29
N GLU A 479 -10.63 -20.29 -5.89
CA GLU A 479 -11.62 -19.24 -5.67
C GLU A 479 -13.01 -19.63 -6.15
N ASN A 480 -14.01 -19.21 -5.38
CA ASN A 480 -15.40 -19.40 -5.71
C ASN A 480 -15.87 -18.19 -6.52
N LEU A 481 -15.73 -18.28 -7.84
CA LEU A 481 -16.04 -17.18 -8.76
C LEU A 481 -17.54 -16.80 -8.82
N LYS A 482 -18.43 -17.59 -8.19
CA LYS A 482 -19.87 -17.33 -8.16
C LYS A 482 -20.35 -16.80 -6.83
N ALA A 483 -19.79 -17.28 -5.73
CA ALA A 483 -20.31 -17.02 -4.38
C ALA A 483 -19.20 -16.91 -3.32
N GLY A 484 -17.94 -16.69 -3.69
CA GLY A 484 -16.83 -16.56 -2.75
C GLY A 484 -16.98 -15.34 -1.84
N ALA A 485 -16.85 -15.55 -0.52
CA ALA A 485 -17.00 -14.50 0.47
C ALA A 485 -16.04 -13.32 0.22
N VAL A 486 -14.80 -13.60 -0.15
CA VAL A 486 -13.78 -12.57 -0.36
C VAL A 486 -13.71 -12.18 -1.82
N THR A 487 -13.64 -13.16 -2.74
CA THR A 487 -13.48 -12.92 -4.18
C THR A 487 -14.67 -12.17 -4.80
N VAL A 488 -15.90 -12.55 -4.44
CA VAL A 488 -17.13 -11.99 -5.04
C VAL A 488 -17.77 -10.98 -4.10
N HIS A 489 -17.96 -11.34 -2.83
CA HIS A 489 -18.67 -10.52 -1.86
C HIS A 489 -17.78 -9.51 -1.12
N ARG A 490 -16.44 -9.55 -1.33
CA ARG A 490 -15.46 -8.59 -0.78
C ARG A 490 -15.53 -8.46 0.74
N MET A 491 -15.94 -9.54 1.42
CA MET A 491 -15.89 -9.63 2.88
C MET A 491 -14.43 -9.60 3.31
N LYS A 492 -14.13 -8.86 4.38
CA LYS A 492 -12.77 -8.74 4.91
C LYS A 492 -12.54 -9.83 5.96
N PRO A 493 -11.63 -10.80 5.73
CA PRO A 493 -11.28 -11.79 6.74
C PRO A 493 -10.72 -11.12 8.01
N PRO A 494 -11.27 -11.41 9.20
CA PRO A 494 -10.65 -11.03 10.47
C PRO A 494 -9.55 -12.01 10.90
N PHE A 495 -9.33 -13.07 10.13
CA PHE A 495 -8.35 -14.14 10.33
C PHE A 495 -7.44 -14.31 9.11
N GLU A 496 -6.44 -15.18 9.20
CA GLU A 496 -5.55 -15.47 8.07
C GLU A 496 -6.32 -16.17 6.93
N TRP A 497 -6.10 -15.72 5.70
CA TRP A 497 -6.85 -16.18 4.51
C TRP A 497 -5.90 -16.45 3.36
N GLU A 498 -5.78 -17.71 2.95
CA GLU A 498 -4.78 -18.14 1.97
C GLU A 498 -5.37 -19.09 0.93
N GLY A 499 -5.21 -18.73 -0.35
CA GLY A 499 -5.79 -19.45 -1.49
C GLY A 499 -4.75 -20.06 -2.43
N GLY A 500 -5.21 -21.01 -3.25
CA GLY A 500 -4.47 -21.54 -4.39
C GLY A 500 -3.89 -22.95 -4.20
N TRP A 501 -4.04 -23.55 -3.02
CA TRP A 501 -3.46 -24.86 -2.70
C TRP A 501 -4.18 -26.00 -3.44
N LEU A 502 -3.48 -26.81 -4.25
CA LEU A 502 -4.15 -27.85 -5.08
C LEU A 502 -5.28 -27.28 -5.97
N GLU A 503 -5.09 -26.04 -6.44
CA GLU A 503 -6.07 -25.31 -7.25
C GLU A 503 -6.46 -26.08 -8.51
N ARG A 504 -5.49 -26.68 -9.21
CA ARG A 504 -5.74 -27.37 -10.49
C ARG A 504 -6.58 -28.62 -10.30
N GLU A 505 -6.25 -29.44 -9.31
CA GLU A 505 -6.96 -30.66 -8.97
C GLU A 505 -8.40 -30.35 -8.53
N SER A 506 -8.56 -29.39 -7.61
CA SER A 506 -9.87 -29.00 -7.09
C SER A 506 -10.74 -28.36 -8.18
N ALA A 507 -10.16 -27.47 -9.00
CA ALA A 507 -10.87 -26.85 -10.12
C ALA A 507 -11.28 -27.86 -11.20
N ARG A 508 -10.44 -28.87 -11.47
CA ARG A 508 -10.77 -29.96 -12.39
C ARG A 508 -11.95 -30.77 -11.86
N LEU A 509 -11.92 -31.16 -10.59
CA LEU A 509 -12.99 -31.95 -9.96
C LEU A 509 -14.36 -31.25 -10.07
N LEU A 510 -14.41 -29.95 -9.75
CA LEU A 510 -15.62 -29.14 -9.90
C LEU A 510 -16.09 -29.02 -11.36
N ARG A 511 -15.16 -28.78 -12.28
CA ARG A 511 -15.47 -28.63 -13.72
C ARG A 511 -16.04 -29.91 -14.30
N ASP A 512 -15.43 -31.04 -13.99
CA ASP A 512 -15.85 -32.35 -14.49
C ASP A 512 -17.25 -32.70 -13.96
N PHE A 513 -17.50 -32.47 -12.66
CA PHE A 513 -18.83 -32.66 -12.05
C PHE A 513 -19.93 -31.83 -12.74
N PHE A 514 -19.75 -30.51 -12.87
CA PHE A 514 -20.78 -29.66 -13.48
C PHE A 514 -20.95 -29.91 -14.98
N THR A 515 -19.91 -30.40 -15.66
CA THR A 515 -20.01 -30.79 -17.08
C THR A 515 -20.86 -32.04 -17.22
N GLN A 516 -20.68 -33.04 -16.35
CA GLN A 516 -21.52 -34.23 -16.32
C GLN A 516 -22.97 -33.90 -15.96
N LYS A 517 -23.21 -33.04 -14.95
CA LYS A 517 -24.58 -32.61 -14.56
C LYS A 517 -25.31 -31.88 -15.67
N ARG A 518 -24.63 -31.04 -16.46
CA ARG A 518 -25.24 -30.36 -17.63
C ARG A 518 -25.53 -31.30 -18.80
N ALA A 519 -24.83 -32.44 -18.87
CA ALA A 519 -25.03 -33.45 -19.91
C ALA A 519 -26.12 -34.47 -19.55
N GLN A 520 -26.55 -34.51 -18.28
CA GLN A 520 -27.71 -35.29 -17.84
C GLN A 520 -28.98 -34.50 -18.15
N PRO A 521 -29.91 -35.04 -18.97
CA PRO A 521 -31.11 -34.35 -19.43
C PRO A 521 -32.14 -34.10 -18.32
#